data_AF-A0A7J7JXF5-F1
#
_entry.id   AF-A0A7J7JXF5-F1
#
_cell.length_a   1.000
_cell.length_b   1.000
_cell.length_c   1.000
_cell.angle_alpha   90.00
_cell.angle_beta   90.00
_cell.angle_gamma   90.00
#
_symmetry.space_group_name_H-M   'P 1'
#
loop_
_entity.id
_entity.type
_entity.pdbx_description
1 polymer ?
#
loop_
_entity_poly.entity_id
_entity_poly.type
_entity_poly.pdbx_seq_one_letter_code
_entity_poly.pdbx_strand_id
1 'polypeptide(L)'
;MLEDLGVDDDEDEPIPLPNVNAAILKKVIQWCTYHKDDPPPPEDDENKEKRTDDISSWDTEFLKVDQGTLFELILAANYLDIKGLLDVTCKTVANMIKRENS
;
A
#
# COMPACT_ATOMS: atom_id res chain seq x y z
N MET A 1 -27.38 -16.76 17.81
CA MET A 1 -27.26 -17.06 16.38
C MET A 1 -26.06 -16.32 15.76
N LEU A 2 -24.87 -16.48 16.36
CA LEU A 2 -23.56 -16.19 15.74
C LEU A 2 -22.71 -17.47 15.61
N GLU A 3 -23.18 -18.58 16.19
CA GLU A 3 -22.52 -19.90 16.23
C GLU A 3 -22.65 -20.70 14.92
N ASP A 4 -23.39 -20.20 13.92
CA ASP A 4 -23.64 -20.90 12.64
C ASP A 4 -22.65 -20.50 11.52
N LEU A 5 -21.67 -19.65 11.83
CA LEU A 5 -20.62 -19.23 10.88
C LEU A 5 -19.29 -19.96 11.04
N GLY A 6 -19.18 -20.89 12.01
CA GLY A 6 -17.97 -21.72 12.18
C GLY A 6 -16.68 -20.91 12.40
N VAL A 7 -16.80 -19.66 12.87
CA VAL A 7 -15.65 -18.87 13.30
C VAL A 7 -15.34 -19.34 14.72
N ASP A 8 -14.60 -20.43 14.82
CA ASP A 8 -13.77 -20.64 16.00
C ASP A 8 -12.81 -19.44 16.03
N ASP A 9 -12.83 -18.67 17.12
CA ASP A 9 -11.91 -17.55 17.40
C ASP A 9 -10.48 -18.09 17.66
N ASP A 10 -9.98 -18.93 16.76
CA ASP A 10 -8.58 -19.31 16.73
C ASP A 10 -7.81 -18.14 16.11
N GLU A 11 -7.48 -17.14 16.94
CA GLU A 11 -6.65 -15.97 16.58
C GLU A 11 -5.31 -16.38 15.92
N ASP A 12 -4.92 -17.65 16.05
CA ASP A 12 -3.72 -18.26 15.50
C ASP A 12 -3.92 -18.92 14.11
N GLU A 13 -5.13 -18.97 13.55
CA GLU A 13 -5.32 -19.55 12.21
C GLU A 13 -4.71 -18.64 11.12
N PRO A 14 -3.73 -19.13 10.34
CA PRO A 14 -3.04 -18.30 9.36
C PRO A 14 -3.94 -17.97 8.17
N ILE A 15 -4.11 -16.67 7.88
CA ILE A 15 -4.82 -16.22 6.67
C ILE A 15 -3.92 -16.43 5.43
N PRO A 16 -4.32 -17.27 4.46
CA PRO A 16 -3.51 -17.54 3.28
C PRO A 16 -3.54 -16.34 2.31
N LEU A 17 -2.36 -15.84 1.94
CA LEU A 17 -2.18 -14.76 0.95
C LEU A 17 -1.41 -15.28 -0.27
N PRO A 18 -2.04 -16.01 -1.20
CA PRO A 18 -1.35 -16.68 -2.30
C PRO A 18 -0.73 -15.71 -3.32
N ASN A 19 -1.24 -14.48 -3.41
CA ASN A 19 -0.82 -13.48 -4.40
C ASN A 19 0.24 -12.50 -3.87
N VAL A 20 0.70 -12.66 -2.63
CA VAL A 20 1.69 -11.78 -2.01
C VAL A 20 2.82 -12.61 -1.43
N ASN A 21 4.03 -12.46 -1.97
CA ASN A 21 5.18 -13.15 -1.43
C ASN A 21 5.62 -12.55 -0.08
N ALA A 22 6.36 -13.33 0.72
CA ALA A 22 6.75 -12.91 2.07
C ALA A 22 7.63 -11.66 2.12
N ALA A 23 8.43 -11.38 1.08
CA ALA A 23 9.27 -10.19 1.02
C ALA A 23 8.43 -8.92 0.81
N ILE A 24 7.43 -8.99 -0.07
CA ILE A 24 6.49 -7.90 -0.33
C ILE A 24 5.57 -7.69 0.86
N LEU A 25 5.05 -8.76 1.46
CA LEU A 25 4.20 -8.66 2.65
C LEU A 25 4.93 -7.96 3.81
N LYS A 26 6.22 -8.25 4.03
CA LYS A 26 7.02 -7.55 5.06
C LYS A 26 7.10 -6.04 4.82
N LYS A 27 7.26 -5.63 3.56
CA LYS A 27 7.27 -4.20 3.18
C LYS A 27 5.90 -3.56 3.37
N VAL A 28 4.83 -4.25 2.98
CA VAL A 28 3.45 -3.79 3.21
C VAL A 28 3.21 -3.57 4.70
N ILE A 29 3.57 -4.55 5.55
CA ILE A 29 3.43 -4.44 7.01
C ILE A 29 4.26 -3.26 7.55
N GLN A 30 5.49 -3.07 7.07
CA GLN A 30 6.33 -1.94 7.45
C GLN A 30 5.65 -0.60 7.12
N TRP A 31 5.07 -0.47 5.93
CA TRP A 31 4.35 0.73 5.51
C TRP A 31 3.12 0.98 6.40
N CYS A 32 2.30 -0.04 6.63
CA CYS A 32 1.12 0.06 7.50
C CYS A 32 1.50 0.42 8.93
N THR A 33 2.61 -0.12 9.45
CA THR A 33 3.07 0.15 10.81
C THR A 33 3.49 1.62 10.98
N TYR A 34 4.10 2.20 9.96
CA TYR A 34 4.49 3.61 9.97
C TYR A 34 3.27 4.54 9.89
N HIS A 35 2.30 4.23 9.03
CA HIS A 35 1.12 5.07 8.76
C HIS A 35 -0.11 4.76 9.63
N LYS A 36 -0.01 3.89 10.64
CA LYS A 36 -1.16 3.44 11.44
C LYS A 36 -1.84 4.58 12.24
N ASP A 37 -1.08 5.63 12.56
CA ASP A 37 -1.51 6.75 13.38
C ASP A 37 -1.77 8.02 12.54
N ASP A 38 -1.69 7.90 11.21
CA ASP A 38 -1.92 9.02 10.31
C ASP A 38 -3.39 9.46 10.36
N PRO A 39 -3.65 10.77 10.19
CA PRO A 39 -5.01 11.24 10.10
C PRO A 39 -5.70 10.58 8.91
N PRO A 40 -6.99 10.21 9.05
CA PRO A 40 -7.73 9.65 7.93
C PRO A 40 -7.66 10.60 6.73
N PRO A 41 -7.53 10.08 5.51
CA PRO A 41 -7.53 10.91 4.32
C PRO A 41 -8.82 11.74 4.30
N PRO A 42 -8.74 13.04 3.95
CA PRO A 42 -9.92 13.89 3.86
C PRO A 42 -10.91 13.27 2.88
N GLU A 43 -12.20 13.23 3.24
CA GLU A 43 -13.20 12.44 2.51
C GLU A 43 -13.45 12.89 1.06
N ASP A 44 -13.11 14.11 0.67
CA ASP A 44 -13.37 14.62 -0.68
C ASP A 44 -12.43 15.76 -1.06
N ASP A 45 -11.19 15.44 -1.43
CA ASP A 45 -10.35 16.39 -2.15
C ASP A 45 -9.91 15.77 -3.49
N GLU A 46 -10.83 15.79 -4.46
CA GLU A 46 -10.61 15.35 -5.86
C GLU A 46 -9.35 15.98 -6.50
N ASN A 47 -8.82 17.04 -5.90
CA ASN A 47 -7.63 17.73 -6.37
C ASN A 47 -6.32 17.11 -5.84
N LYS A 48 -6.38 16.33 -4.75
CA LYS A 48 -5.21 15.70 -4.11
C LYS A 48 -4.70 14.51 -4.93
N GLU A 49 -5.59 13.76 -5.58
CA GLU A 49 -5.23 12.65 -6.49
C GLU A 49 -4.42 13.13 -7.71
N LYS A 50 -4.51 14.41 -8.08
CA LYS A 50 -3.81 14.97 -9.25
C LYS A 50 -2.39 15.45 -8.93
N ARG A 51 -2.03 15.58 -7.65
CA ARG A 51 -0.73 16.07 -7.21
C ARG A 51 0.22 14.92 -6.95
N THR A 52 1.23 14.78 -7.80
CA THR A 52 2.28 13.76 -7.62
C THR A 52 3.42 14.24 -6.72
N ASP A 53 3.40 15.52 -6.33
CA ASP A 53 4.35 16.18 -5.43
C ASP A 53 4.05 15.94 -3.94
N ASP A 54 2.87 15.44 -3.60
CA ASP A 54 2.46 15.13 -2.23
C ASP A 54 2.84 13.68 -1.86
N ILE A 55 4.15 13.39 -1.84
CA ILE A 55 4.73 12.15 -1.32
C ILE A 55 5.66 12.53 -0.16
N SER A 56 5.48 11.88 0.99
CA SER A 56 6.33 12.17 2.15
C SER A 56 7.79 11.78 1.87
N SER A 57 8.74 12.39 2.60
CA SER A 57 10.15 12.00 2.49
C SER A 57 10.38 10.55 2.94
N TRP A 58 9.57 10.06 3.89
CA TRP A 58 9.64 8.68 4.33
C TRP A 58 9.19 7.71 3.24
N ASP A 59 8.05 8.00 2.59
CA ASP A 59 7.56 7.20 1.45
C ASP A 59 8.53 7.21 0.28
N THR A 60 9.15 8.36 0.02
CA THR A 60 10.16 8.49 -1.04
C THR A 60 11.35 7.55 -0.80
N GLU A 61 11.84 7.46 0.44
CA GLU A 61 12.94 6.55 0.78
C GLU A 61 12.47 5.10 0.85
N PHE A 62 11.25 4.85 1.36
CA PHE A 62 10.65 3.52 1.43
C PHE A 62 10.45 2.89 0.03
N LEU A 63 10.02 3.71 -0.94
CA LEU A 63 9.77 3.31 -2.33
C LEU A 63 11.01 3.40 -3.22
N LYS A 64 12.18 3.67 -2.64
CA LYS A 64 13.47 3.61 -3.34
C LYS A 64 13.95 2.17 -3.52
N VAL A 65 13.18 1.42 -4.29
CA VAL A 65 13.38 0.01 -4.63
C VAL A 65 13.52 -0.15 -6.14
N ASP A 66 13.88 -1.34 -6.61
CA ASP A 66 13.86 -1.65 -8.03
C ASP A 66 12.42 -1.66 -8.58
N GLN A 67 12.28 -1.52 -9.90
CA GLN A 67 10.97 -1.46 -10.56
C GLN A 67 10.13 -2.71 -10.31
N GLY A 68 10.74 -3.90 -10.27
CA GLY A 68 10.04 -5.15 -10.02
C GLY A 68 9.38 -5.14 -8.64
N THR A 69 10.14 -4.79 -7.61
CA THR A 69 9.62 -4.63 -6.25
C THR A 69 8.52 -3.57 -6.18
N LEU A 70 8.66 -2.44 -6.89
CA LEU A 70 7.64 -1.39 -6.92
C LEU A 70 6.32 -1.88 -7.55
N PHE A 71 6.39 -2.63 -8.66
CA PHE A 71 5.21 -3.22 -9.29
C PHE A 71 4.55 -4.28 -8.40
N GLU A 72 5.32 -5.12 -7.73
CA GLU A 72 4.76 -6.08 -6.78
C GLU A 72 4.09 -5.37 -5.59
N LEU A 73 4.64 -4.25 -5.10
CA LEU A 73 3.98 -3.42 -4.07
C LEU A 73 2.66 -2.83 -4.54
N ILE A 74 2.57 -2.37 -5.80
CA ILE A 74 1.31 -1.88 -6.40
C ILE A 74 0.26 -3.00 -6.42
N LEU A 75 0.64 -4.18 -6.90
CA LEU A 75 -0.27 -5.33 -6.98
C LEU A 75 -0.72 -5.80 -5.59
N ALA A 76 0.19 -5.86 -4.62
CA ALA A 76 -0.12 -6.23 -3.25
C ALA A 76 -1.02 -5.20 -2.56
N ALA A 77 -0.76 -3.90 -2.74
CA ALA A 77 -1.58 -2.83 -2.18
C ALA A 77 -3.02 -2.88 -2.73
N ASN A 78 -3.17 -3.13 -4.04
CA ASN A 78 -4.48 -3.31 -4.66
C ASN A 78 -5.19 -4.59 -4.18
N TYR A 79 -4.45 -5.70 -4.06
CA TYR A 79 -5.01 -6.97 -3.59
C TYR A 79 -5.48 -6.91 -2.12
N LEU A 80 -4.78 -6.16 -1.28
CA LEU A 80 -5.07 -6.00 0.15
C LEU A 80 -5.97 -4.78 0.47
N ASP A 81 -6.42 -4.04 -0.55
CA ASP A 81 -7.23 -2.82 -0.46
C ASP A 81 -6.60 -1.72 0.44
N ILE A 82 -5.29 -1.50 0.31
CA ILE A 82 -4.54 -0.48 1.05
C ILE A 82 -4.41 0.76 0.18
N LYS A 83 -5.47 1.59 0.14
CA LYS A 83 -5.56 2.78 -0.72
C LYS A 83 -4.36 3.73 -0.59
N GLY A 84 -3.90 3.99 0.63
CA GLY A 84 -2.76 4.90 0.87
C GLY A 84 -1.47 4.41 0.21
N LEU A 85 -1.16 3.10 0.36
CA LEU A 85 0.02 2.50 -0.28
C LEU A 85 -0.11 2.47 -1.81
N LEU A 86 -1.32 2.20 -2.32
CA LEU A 86 -1.59 2.23 -3.76
C LEU A 86 -1.40 3.63 -4.34
N ASP A 87 -1.84 4.68 -3.64
CA ASP A 87 -1.69 6.06 -4.07
C ASP A 87 -0.21 6.48 -4.15
N VAL A 88 0.58 6.27 -3.08
CA VAL A 88 2.00 6.69 -3.07
C VAL A 88 2.85 5.91 -4.08
N THR A 89 2.54 4.64 -4.32
CA THR A 89 3.21 3.84 -5.36
C THR A 89 2.85 4.31 -6.77
N CYS A 90 1.57 4.60 -7.04
CA CYS A 90 1.12 5.17 -8.32
C CYS A 90 1.75 6.55 -8.58
N LYS A 91 1.78 7.44 -7.58
CA LYS A 91 2.43 8.76 -7.68
C LYS A 91 3.92 8.64 -7.97
N THR A 92 4.59 7.66 -7.36
CA THR A 92 6.02 7.38 -7.60
C THR A 92 6.26 6.99 -9.06
N VAL A 93 5.46 6.09 -9.62
CA VAL A 93 5.53 5.72 -11.05
C VAL A 93 5.26 6.92 -11.95
N ALA A 94 4.24 7.72 -11.64
CA ALA A 94 3.92 8.93 -12.41
C ALA A 94 5.09 9.94 -12.41
N ASN A 95 5.79 10.10 -11.30
CA ASN A 95 6.99 10.95 -11.21
C ASN A 95 8.17 10.38 -12.01
N MET A 96 8.34 9.06 -12.09
CA MET A 96 9.36 8.43 -12.95
C MET A 96 9.11 8.74 -14.42
N ILE A 97 7.86 8.62 -14.89
CA ILE A 97 7.48 8.91 -16.29
C ILE A 97 7.69 10.39 -16.63
N LYS A 98 7.35 11.31 -15.71
CA LYS A 98 7.57 12.75 -15.92
C LYS A 98 9.06 13.09 -16.12
N ARG A 99 9.96 12.43 -15.39
CA ARG A 99 11.41 12.66 -15.49
C ARG A 99 12.03 12.11 -16.77
N GLU A 100 11.49 11.03 -17.32
CA GLU A 100 11.98 10.45 -18.58
C GLU A 100 11.64 11.33 -19.79
N ASN A 101 10.58 12.12 -19.70
CA ASN A 101 10.11 13.03 -20.76
C ASN A 101 10.60 14.49 -20.61
N SER A 102 11.47 14.78 -19.63
CA SER A 102 12.04 16.12 -19.37
C SER A 102 13.50 16.19 -19.77
#